data_AF-A0A564UBP9-F1
#
_entry.id   AF-A0A564UBP9-F1
#
_cell.length_a   1.000
_cell.length_b   1.000
_cell.length_c   1.000
_cell.angle_alpha   90.00
_cell.angle_beta   90.00
_cell.angle_gamma   90.00
#
_symmetry.space_group_name_H-M   'P 1'
#
loop_
_entity.id
_entity.type
_entity.pdbx_description
1 polymer ?
#
loop_
_entity_poly.entity_id
_entity_poly.type
_entity_poly.pdbx_seq_one_letter_code
_entity_poly.pdbx_strand_id
1 'polypeptide(L)'
;MAYQAVEEIQVRCEKENIPFWKAVQLEDCEENGITEEESWQQMTLMWTRMKESVDAYDPSEKSRSGLVGKEGGLMDGYLQNEKPLCGDFVSKVIANALKMGCNNACMKRIVAAPTAGACGVMPAVLVTYCREFLIEEDRMIEAMYVAAGIGQVIASRASLAGASGGCQAEIGSASGMAAAAICGARGGSKEQMGHACAMALKNLMGLVCDPVAGLVEVPCVKRNVGGAVNALAAADMALAGIISQIPVDQVIDAMGEVGIKMDVSLRETSLGGVAVSPRGVEIAEKLGM
;
A
#
# COMPACT_ATOMS: atom_id res chain seq x y z
N MET A 1 20.02 -12.83 -7.57
CA MET A 1 20.28 -11.37 -7.54
C MET A 1 18.93 -10.71 -7.59
N ALA A 2 18.67 -9.76 -6.70
CA ALA A 2 17.38 -9.06 -6.62
C ALA A 2 17.00 -8.40 -7.96
N TYR A 3 15.73 -8.47 -8.37
CA TYR A 3 15.27 -7.76 -9.57
C TYR A 3 15.45 -6.24 -9.44
N GLN A 4 15.93 -5.61 -10.51
CA GLN A 4 16.19 -4.16 -10.57
C GLN A 4 15.20 -3.42 -11.47
N ALA A 5 14.33 -4.15 -12.19
CA ALA A 5 13.27 -3.59 -13.01
C ALA A 5 12.07 -4.54 -13.08
N VAL A 6 10.86 -3.99 -13.23
CA VAL A 6 9.65 -4.79 -13.48
C VAL A 6 9.77 -5.53 -14.81
N GLU A 7 10.41 -4.89 -15.80
CA GLU A 7 10.73 -5.53 -17.08
C GLU A 7 11.55 -6.81 -16.93
N GLU A 8 12.50 -6.89 -15.98
CA GLU A 8 13.30 -8.10 -15.75
C GLU A 8 12.43 -9.28 -15.28
N ILE A 9 11.45 -9.00 -14.42
CA ILE A 9 10.49 -10.01 -13.95
C ILE A 9 9.63 -10.50 -15.12
N GLN A 10 9.17 -9.58 -15.97
CA GLN A 10 8.38 -9.90 -17.16
C GLN A 10 9.18 -10.75 -18.17
N VAL A 11 10.44 -10.39 -18.43
CA VAL A 11 11.34 -11.16 -19.31
C VAL A 11 11.57 -12.57 -18.79
N ARG A 12 11.78 -12.76 -17.47
CA ARG A 12 11.90 -14.11 -16.90
C ARG A 12 10.61 -14.90 -17.09
N CYS A 13 9.46 -14.26 -16.86
CA CYS A 13 8.17 -14.91 -17.07
C CYS A 13 7.99 -15.45 -18.49
N GLU A 14 8.37 -14.66 -19.51
CA GLU A 14 8.28 -15.07 -20.91
C GLU A 14 9.25 -16.20 -21.22
N LYS A 15 10.50 -16.07 -20.78
CA LYS A 15 11.57 -17.05 -21.02
C LYS A 15 11.25 -18.41 -20.42
N GLU A 16 10.69 -18.43 -19.21
CA GLU A 16 10.42 -19.66 -18.44
C GLU A 16 8.95 -20.11 -18.55
N ASN A 17 8.10 -19.34 -19.23
CA ASN A 17 6.66 -19.58 -19.34
C ASN A 17 5.97 -19.74 -17.97
N ILE A 18 6.28 -18.83 -17.04
CA ILE A 18 5.75 -18.82 -15.67
C ILE A 18 4.94 -17.54 -15.36
N PRO A 19 4.01 -17.58 -14.41
CA PRO A 19 3.30 -16.38 -13.97
C PRO A 19 4.22 -15.44 -13.18
N PHE A 20 3.83 -14.16 -13.08
CA PHE A 20 4.63 -13.11 -12.41
C PHE A 20 4.98 -13.47 -10.97
N TRP A 21 3.99 -13.92 -10.21
CA TRP A 21 4.18 -14.33 -8.81
C TRP A 21 5.23 -15.43 -8.67
N LYS A 22 5.31 -16.35 -9.65
CA LYS A 22 6.24 -17.48 -9.61
C LYS A 22 7.67 -17.03 -9.86
N ALA A 23 7.86 -16.09 -10.80
CA ALA A 23 9.18 -15.49 -11.05
C ALA A 23 9.72 -14.76 -9.81
N VAL A 24 8.84 -14.13 -9.01
CA VAL A 24 9.22 -13.51 -7.73
C VAL A 24 9.49 -14.57 -6.66
N GLN A 25 8.65 -15.59 -6.52
CA GLN A 25 8.89 -16.67 -5.55
C GLN A 25 10.23 -17.39 -5.80
N LEU A 26 10.55 -17.71 -7.06
CA LEU A 26 11.81 -18.38 -7.39
C LEU A 26 13.02 -17.50 -7.06
N GLU A 27 12.91 -16.19 -7.24
CA GLU A 27 13.95 -15.26 -6.86
C GLU A 27 14.09 -15.14 -5.33
N ASP A 28 12.99 -15.10 -4.58
CA ASP A 28 12.99 -15.16 -3.11
C ASP A 28 13.68 -16.44 -2.61
N CYS A 29 13.42 -17.58 -3.26
CA CYS A 29 14.08 -18.86 -2.97
C CYS A 29 15.60 -18.79 -3.23
N GLU A 30 16.00 -18.20 -4.36
CA GLU A 30 17.41 -18.03 -4.74
C GLU A 30 18.15 -17.07 -3.81
N GLU A 31 17.51 -15.96 -3.40
CA GLU A 31 18.12 -14.94 -2.53
C GLU A 31 18.27 -15.44 -1.09
N ASN A 32 17.25 -16.13 -0.56
CA ASN A 32 17.25 -16.59 0.83
C ASN A 32 17.79 -18.01 1.01
N GLY A 33 18.03 -18.75 -0.08
CA GLY A 33 18.49 -20.14 -0.03
C GLY A 33 17.45 -21.08 0.58
N ILE A 34 16.16 -20.83 0.31
CA ILE A 34 15.02 -21.60 0.84
C ILE A 34 14.28 -22.32 -0.28
N THR A 35 13.48 -23.31 0.09
CA THR A 35 12.60 -24.02 -0.85
C THR A 35 11.35 -23.22 -1.19
N GLU A 36 10.71 -23.54 -2.32
CA GLU A 36 9.44 -22.93 -2.73
C GLU A 36 8.34 -23.12 -1.68
N GLU A 37 8.32 -24.28 -1.01
CA GLU A 37 7.37 -24.59 0.06
C GLU A 37 7.60 -23.71 1.30
N GLU A 38 8.85 -23.52 1.71
CA GLU A 38 9.19 -22.62 2.83
C GLU A 38 8.83 -21.17 2.50
N SER A 39 9.14 -20.71 1.29
CA SER A 39 8.75 -19.38 0.79
C SER A 39 7.22 -19.22 0.82
N TRP A 40 6.48 -20.20 0.30
CA TRP A 40 5.01 -20.20 0.32
C TRP A 40 4.43 -20.15 1.74
N GLN A 41 4.98 -20.93 2.68
CA GLN A 41 4.56 -20.93 4.07
C GLN A 41 4.80 -19.57 4.75
N GLN A 42 5.92 -18.91 4.47
CA GLN A 42 6.19 -17.56 4.98
C GLN A 42 5.19 -16.53 4.44
N MET A 43 4.93 -16.56 3.14
CA MET A 43 3.94 -15.66 2.53
C MET A 43 2.53 -15.92 3.06
N THR A 44 2.16 -17.20 3.25
CA THR A 44 0.89 -17.62 3.87
C THR A 44 0.76 -17.10 5.31
N LEU A 45 1.84 -17.14 6.08
CA LEU A 45 1.88 -16.57 7.42
C LEU A 45 1.63 -15.06 7.37
N MET A 46 2.28 -14.33 6.46
CA MET A 46 2.06 -12.89 6.30
C MET A 46 0.62 -12.56 5.91
N TRP A 47 0.03 -13.31 4.97
CA TRP A 47 -1.38 -13.19 4.61
C TRP A 47 -2.30 -13.41 5.82
N THR A 48 -2.04 -14.45 6.60
CA THR A 48 -2.81 -14.77 7.79
C THR A 48 -2.72 -13.64 8.83
N ARG A 49 -1.52 -13.14 9.11
CA ARG A 49 -1.33 -11.99 10.02
C ARG A 49 -2.00 -10.74 9.50
N MET A 50 -1.99 -10.51 8.19
CA MET A 50 -2.66 -9.37 7.56
C MET A 50 -4.18 -9.40 7.80
N LYS A 51 -4.82 -10.57 7.63
CA LYS A 51 -6.25 -10.76 7.96
C LYS A 51 -6.54 -10.56 9.45
N GLU A 52 -5.77 -11.21 10.30
CA GLU A 52 -5.90 -11.09 11.77
C GLU A 52 -5.78 -9.62 12.22
N SER A 53 -4.86 -8.86 11.62
CA SER A 53 -4.70 -7.43 11.91
C SER A 53 -5.91 -6.60 11.50
N VAL A 54 -6.64 -6.95 10.43
CA VAL A 54 -7.90 -6.28 10.09
C VAL A 54 -8.98 -6.62 11.12
N ASP A 55 -9.07 -7.88 11.52
CA ASP A 55 -10.09 -8.39 12.46
C ASP A 55 -9.84 -7.92 13.91
N ALA A 56 -8.60 -7.59 14.26
CA ALA A 56 -8.23 -7.07 15.58
C ALA A 56 -8.68 -5.62 15.84
N TYR A 57 -9.36 -4.99 14.89
CA TYR A 57 -9.90 -3.64 15.06
C TYR A 57 -10.91 -3.56 16.22
N ASP A 58 -10.76 -2.55 17.06
CA ASP A 58 -11.67 -2.26 18.16
C ASP A 58 -12.23 -0.83 18.01
N PRO A 59 -13.55 -0.65 17.76
CA PRO A 59 -14.15 0.67 17.58
C PRO A 59 -14.21 1.51 18.86
N SER A 60 -13.96 0.91 20.03
CA SER A 60 -13.92 1.62 21.31
C SER A 60 -12.55 2.21 21.62
N GLU A 61 -11.49 1.67 21.02
CA GLU A 61 -10.11 2.04 21.27
C GLU A 61 -9.72 3.34 20.55
N LYS A 62 -8.72 4.02 21.11
CA LYS A 62 -8.11 5.22 20.53
C LYS A 62 -6.61 5.16 20.67
N SER A 63 -5.91 5.82 19.75
CA SER A 63 -4.47 5.99 19.87
C SER A 63 -4.12 6.78 21.13
N ARG A 64 -2.86 6.74 21.55
CA ARG A 64 -2.38 7.42 22.76
C ARG A 64 -2.62 8.94 22.71
N SER A 65 -2.53 9.55 21.53
CA SER A 65 -2.82 10.98 21.32
C SER A 65 -4.32 11.31 21.41
N GLY A 66 -5.19 10.30 21.19
CA GLY A 66 -6.62 10.44 21.07
C GLY A 66 -7.12 11.01 19.73
N LEU A 67 -6.22 11.27 18.76
CA LEU A 67 -6.57 11.90 17.47
C LEU A 67 -7.26 10.93 16.51
N VAL A 68 -6.98 9.63 16.61
CA VAL A 68 -7.50 8.58 15.72
C VAL A 68 -7.86 7.31 16.51
N GLY A 69 -8.56 6.37 15.86
CA GLY A 69 -8.88 5.04 16.39
C GLY A 69 -10.30 4.58 16.09
N LYS A 70 -11.22 5.54 15.87
CA LYS A 70 -12.67 5.25 15.73
C LYS A 70 -13.16 5.27 14.29
N GLU A 71 -12.32 5.71 13.35
CA GLU A 71 -12.72 6.01 11.98
C GLU A 71 -13.22 4.78 11.22
N GLY A 72 -12.65 3.60 11.50
CA GLY A 72 -13.13 2.34 10.91
C GLY A 72 -14.59 2.06 11.28
N GLY A 73 -14.94 2.17 12.57
CA GLY A 73 -16.31 1.98 13.06
C GLY A 73 -17.29 3.06 12.58
N LEU A 74 -16.82 4.30 12.42
CA LEU A 74 -17.64 5.36 11.81
C LEU A 74 -17.98 5.04 10.35
N MET A 75 -17.01 4.51 9.59
CA MET A 75 -17.24 4.11 8.19
C MET A 75 -18.15 2.88 8.08
N ASP A 76 -18.00 1.89 8.97
CA ASP A 76 -18.93 0.75 9.04
C ASP A 76 -20.35 1.21 9.36
N GLY A 77 -20.51 2.15 10.30
CA GLY A 77 -21.80 2.74 10.63
C GLY A 77 -22.42 3.50 9.46
N TYR A 78 -21.62 4.26 8.70
CA TYR A 78 -22.09 4.92 7.49
C TYR A 78 -22.55 3.91 6.42
N LEU A 79 -21.79 2.83 6.22
CA LEU A 79 -22.13 1.76 5.27
C LEU A 79 -23.46 1.06 5.60
N GLN A 80 -23.76 0.87 6.89
CA GLN A 80 -24.98 0.19 7.33
C GLN A 80 -26.24 1.07 7.22
N ASN A 81 -26.10 2.38 7.39
CA ASN A 81 -27.23 3.29 7.56
C ASN A 81 -27.52 4.16 6.34
N GLU A 82 -26.54 4.35 5.45
CA GLU A 82 -26.61 5.29 4.34
C GLU A 82 -26.25 4.61 3.01
N LYS A 83 -26.33 5.38 1.90
CA LYS A 83 -25.87 4.95 0.58
C LYS A 83 -24.54 5.63 0.24
N PRO A 84 -23.40 4.92 0.32
CA PRO A 84 -22.11 5.52 0.02
C PRO A 84 -21.94 5.92 -1.45
N LEU A 85 -21.22 7.02 -1.68
CA LEU A 85 -20.94 7.55 -3.02
C LEU A 85 -20.17 6.57 -3.93
N CYS A 86 -19.24 5.80 -3.36
CA CYS A 86 -18.38 4.88 -4.11
C CYS A 86 -18.95 3.46 -4.21
N GLY A 87 -20.21 3.25 -3.78
CA GLY A 87 -20.81 1.93 -3.67
C GLY A 87 -20.28 1.10 -2.50
N ASP A 88 -20.84 -0.09 -2.35
CA ASP A 88 -20.64 -0.97 -1.20
C ASP A 88 -19.19 -1.48 -1.09
N PHE A 89 -18.65 -2.08 -2.16
CA PHE A 89 -17.31 -2.66 -2.17
C PHE A 89 -16.21 -1.64 -1.82
N VAL A 90 -16.17 -0.49 -2.49
CA VAL A 90 -15.15 0.54 -2.24
C VAL A 90 -15.31 1.10 -0.82
N SER A 91 -16.52 1.15 -0.29
CA SER A 91 -16.76 1.60 1.09
C SER A 91 -16.23 0.62 2.13
N LYS A 92 -16.33 -0.69 1.88
CA LYS A 92 -15.68 -1.73 2.70
C LYS A 92 -14.15 -1.60 2.65
N VAL A 93 -13.59 -1.28 1.48
CA VAL A 93 -12.15 -1.00 1.31
C VAL A 93 -11.73 0.23 2.14
N ILE A 94 -12.50 1.33 2.07
CA ILE A 94 -12.27 2.53 2.88
C ILE A 94 -12.29 2.18 4.37
N ALA A 95 -13.30 1.41 4.82
CA ALA A 95 -13.42 1.01 6.21
C ALA A 95 -12.19 0.19 6.65
N ASN A 96 -11.78 -0.81 5.88
CA ASN A 96 -10.63 -1.66 6.23
C ASN A 96 -9.29 -0.91 6.20
N ALA A 97 -9.11 0.06 5.30
CA ALA A 97 -7.94 0.95 5.31
C ALA A 97 -7.88 1.79 6.61
N LEU A 98 -9.02 2.33 7.04
CA LEU A 98 -9.13 3.08 8.30
C LEU A 98 -8.87 2.18 9.51
N LYS A 99 -9.45 0.98 9.54
CA LYS A 99 -9.25 -0.01 10.63
C LYS A 99 -7.77 -0.35 10.81
N MET A 100 -7.07 -0.62 9.72
CA MET A 100 -5.64 -0.92 9.76
C MET A 100 -4.80 0.28 10.19
N GLY A 101 -5.08 1.48 9.68
CA GLY A 101 -4.40 2.69 10.12
C GLY A 101 -4.64 2.96 11.62
N CYS A 102 -5.85 2.73 12.11
CA CYS A 102 -6.20 2.84 13.52
C CYS A 102 -5.45 1.80 14.37
N ASN A 103 -5.37 0.55 13.92
CA ASN A 103 -4.64 -0.50 14.62
C ASN A 103 -3.14 -0.17 14.72
N ASN A 104 -2.53 0.35 13.66
CA ASN A 104 -1.15 0.84 13.70
C ASN A 104 -0.98 1.99 14.71
N ALA A 105 -1.87 2.99 14.68
CA ALA A 105 -1.85 4.11 15.62
C ALA A 105 -2.06 3.70 17.09
N CYS A 106 -2.81 2.61 17.32
CA CYS A 106 -3.01 2.00 18.64
C CYS A 106 -1.89 1.01 19.01
N MET A 107 -0.78 0.94 18.26
CA MET A 107 0.36 0.04 18.50
C MET A 107 -0.01 -1.45 18.52
N LYS A 108 -1.08 -1.84 17.81
CA LYS A 108 -1.40 -3.26 17.60
C LYS A 108 -0.46 -3.88 16.57
N ARG A 109 -0.46 -5.22 16.51
CA ARG A 109 0.30 -5.95 15.49
C ARG A 109 -0.25 -5.62 14.10
N ILE A 110 0.65 -5.27 13.18
CA ILE A 110 0.37 -5.04 11.76
C ILE A 110 1.40 -5.78 10.89
N VAL A 111 1.12 -5.88 9.59
CA VAL A 111 2.08 -6.29 8.56
C VAL A 111 2.47 -5.04 7.78
N ALA A 112 3.77 -4.72 7.74
CA ALA A 112 4.27 -3.59 6.96
C ALA A 112 4.11 -3.86 5.45
N ALA A 113 3.64 -2.86 4.70
CA ALA A 113 3.33 -3.04 3.28
C ALA A 113 3.36 -1.71 2.47
N PRO A 114 4.54 -1.13 2.20
CA PRO A 114 5.87 -1.60 2.59
C PRO A 114 6.34 -1.06 3.94
N THR A 115 5.71 -0.01 4.48
CA THR A 115 6.01 0.56 5.80
C THR A 115 4.85 0.37 6.77
N ALA A 116 5.10 0.62 8.06
CA ALA A 116 4.03 0.67 9.05
C ALA A 116 3.02 1.79 8.75
N GLY A 117 3.47 2.95 8.26
CA GLY A 117 2.59 4.06 7.89
C GLY A 117 1.66 3.76 6.71
N ALA A 118 2.06 2.85 5.82
CA ALA A 118 1.29 2.41 4.66
C ALA A 118 0.64 1.02 4.82
N CYS A 119 0.66 0.44 6.03
CA CYS A 119 0.23 -0.93 6.29
C CYS A 119 -1.25 -1.22 5.98
N GLY A 120 -2.07 -0.19 5.78
CA GLY A 120 -3.50 -0.31 5.53
C GLY A 120 -3.87 -0.51 4.07
N VAL A 121 -3.01 -0.12 3.12
CA VAL A 121 -3.35 -0.12 1.69
C VAL A 121 -3.57 -1.54 1.16
N MET A 122 -2.56 -2.40 1.29
CA MET A 122 -2.60 -3.80 0.82
C MET A 122 -3.75 -4.62 1.43
N PRO A 123 -3.93 -4.69 2.77
CA PRO A 123 -5.06 -5.41 3.37
C PRO A 123 -6.41 -4.85 2.94
N ALA A 124 -6.55 -3.53 2.87
CA ALA A 124 -7.82 -2.91 2.47
C ALA A 124 -8.25 -3.36 1.07
N VAL A 125 -7.31 -3.55 0.15
CA VAL A 125 -7.60 -4.04 -1.20
C VAL A 125 -7.79 -5.56 -1.21
N LEU A 126 -6.78 -6.32 -0.79
CA LEU A 126 -6.75 -7.77 -0.99
C LEU A 126 -7.68 -8.54 -0.06
N VAL A 127 -7.70 -8.22 1.25
CA VAL A 127 -8.57 -8.91 2.22
C VAL A 127 -10.03 -8.63 1.91
N THR A 128 -10.35 -7.38 1.57
CA THR A 128 -11.73 -7.03 1.20
C THR A 128 -12.15 -7.73 -0.09
N TYR A 129 -11.30 -7.74 -1.12
CA TYR A 129 -11.60 -8.44 -2.38
C TYR A 129 -11.80 -9.95 -2.17
N CYS A 130 -10.91 -10.59 -1.43
CA CYS A 130 -11.01 -12.01 -1.10
C CYS A 130 -12.31 -12.37 -0.39
N ARG A 131 -12.68 -11.60 0.64
CA ARG A 131 -13.91 -11.84 1.42
C ARG A 131 -15.18 -11.53 0.63
N GLU A 132 -15.20 -10.42 -0.11
CA GLU A 132 -16.40 -9.97 -0.82
C GLU A 132 -16.78 -10.91 -1.95
N PHE A 133 -15.77 -11.39 -2.69
CA PHE A 133 -15.98 -12.22 -3.88
C PHE A 133 -15.66 -13.69 -3.65
N LEU A 134 -15.43 -14.11 -2.40
CA LEU A 134 -15.14 -15.50 -2.00
C LEU A 134 -14.02 -16.12 -2.83
N ILE A 135 -12.92 -15.38 -3.00
CA ILE A 135 -11.76 -15.80 -3.77
C ILE A 135 -10.89 -16.71 -2.91
N GLU A 136 -10.43 -17.83 -3.48
CA GLU A 136 -9.48 -18.74 -2.84
C GLU A 136 -8.23 -18.01 -2.33
N GLU A 137 -7.80 -18.34 -1.12
CA GLU A 137 -6.72 -17.61 -0.43
C GLU A 137 -5.37 -17.72 -1.16
N ASP A 138 -5.11 -18.85 -1.80
CA ASP A 138 -3.90 -19.07 -2.62
C ASP A 138 -3.74 -17.96 -3.67
N ARG A 139 -4.85 -17.46 -4.24
CA ARG A 139 -4.81 -16.35 -5.20
C ARG A 139 -4.35 -15.04 -4.56
N MET A 140 -4.63 -14.83 -3.28
CA MET A 140 -4.14 -13.66 -2.55
C MET A 140 -2.67 -13.81 -2.18
N ILE A 141 -2.23 -15.03 -1.87
CA ILE A 141 -0.81 -15.33 -1.65
C ILE A 141 0.00 -15.07 -2.93
N GLU A 142 -0.48 -15.52 -4.09
CA GLU A 142 0.08 -15.16 -5.40
C GLU A 142 0.14 -13.63 -5.61
N ALA A 143 -0.95 -12.93 -5.28
CA ALA A 143 -1.01 -11.47 -5.38
C ALA A 143 -0.02 -10.76 -4.44
N MET A 144 0.26 -11.33 -3.27
CA MET A 144 1.28 -10.80 -2.36
C MET A 144 2.69 -10.95 -2.93
N TYR A 145 3.01 -12.04 -3.63
CA TYR A 145 4.27 -12.14 -4.38
C TYR A 145 4.39 -11.09 -5.49
N VAL A 146 3.30 -10.82 -6.23
CA VAL A 146 3.28 -9.72 -7.21
C VAL A 146 3.63 -8.39 -6.52
N ALA A 147 2.95 -8.08 -5.42
CA ALA A 147 3.23 -6.87 -4.66
C ALA A 147 4.67 -6.82 -4.15
N ALA A 148 5.22 -7.94 -3.67
CA ALA A 148 6.59 -8.03 -3.19
C ALA A 148 7.61 -7.71 -4.30
N GLY A 149 7.46 -8.30 -5.49
CA GLY A 149 8.34 -8.01 -6.62
C GLY A 149 8.30 -6.54 -7.06
N ILE A 150 7.10 -5.94 -7.11
CA ILE A 150 6.96 -4.50 -7.39
C ILE A 150 7.63 -3.66 -6.28
N GLY A 151 7.39 -4.01 -5.02
CA GLY A 151 7.96 -3.32 -3.86
C GLY A 151 9.49 -3.36 -3.84
N GLN A 152 10.07 -4.50 -4.19
CA GLN A 152 11.52 -4.71 -4.29
C GLN A 152 12.14 -3.82 -5.37
N VAL A 153 11.53 -3.76 -6.56
CA VAL A 153 12.00 -2.87 -7.64
C VAL A 153 11.91 -1.40 -7.21
N ILE A 154 10.83 -0.99 -6.55
CA ILE A 154 10.72 0.38 -6.00
C ILE A 154 11.81 0.64 -4.96
N ALA A 155 12.09 -0.32 -4.08
CA ALA A 155 13.13 -0.20 -3.05
C ALA A 155 14.52 -0.03 -3.65
N SER A 156 14.82 -0.74 -4.74
CA SER A 156 16.09 -0.67 -5.45
C SER A 156 16.26 0.64 -6.20
N ARG A 157 15.23 1.07 -6.96
CA ARG A 157 15.34 2.19 -7.91
C ARG A 157 15.04 3.55 -7.29
N ALA A 158 14.26 3.59 -6.21
CA ALA A 158 13.79 4.81 -5.58
C ALA A 158 13.99 4.75 -4.05
N SER A 159 12.90 4.86 -3.28
CA SER A 159 12.92 4.75 -1.83
C SER A 159 11.58 4.24 -1.33
N LEU A 160 11.60 3.58 -0.18
CA LEU A 160 10.41 3.21 0.58
C LEU A 160 10.22 4.06 1.85
N ALA A 161 11.13 4.99 2.14
CA ALA A 161 11.13 5.77 3.38
C ALA A 161 10.53 7.16 3.17
N GLY A 162 9.57 7.54 4.04
CA GLY A 162 8.97 8.87 4.06
C GLY A 162 9.99 9.99 4.25
N ALA A 163 10.95 9.77 5.15
CA ALA A 163 12.08 10.66 5.42
C ALA A 163 12.99 10.93 4.20
N SER A 164 13.02 10.03 3.21
CA SER A 164 13.87 10.17 2.02
C SER A 164 13.08 10.68 0.81
N GLY A 165 11.89 10.11 0.58
CA GLY A 165 11.13 10.33 -0.66
C GLY A 165 9.76 10.98 -0.47
N GLY A 166 9.37 11.37 0.74
CA GLY A 166 8.02 11.79 1.06
C GLY A 166 7.04 10.61 1.11
N CYS A 167 5.76 10.88 1.35
CA CYS A 167 4.75 9.84 1.54
C CYS A 167 4.40 9.12 0.24
N GLN A 168 4.81 9.65 -0.92
CA GLN A 168 4.81 8.88 -2.19
C GLN A 168 5.68 7.60 -2.09
N ALA A 169 6.77 7.62 -1.31
CA ALA A 169 7.64 6.45 -1.11
C ALA A 169 6.98 5.37 -0.24
N GLU A 170 5.97 5.74 0.56
CA GLU A 170 5.27 4.81 1.45
C GLU A 170 3.89 4.45 0.88
N ILE A 171 2.95 5.41 0.91
CA ILE A 171 1.56 5.24 0.47
C ILE A 171 1.50 5.12 -1.06
N GLY A 172 2.32 5.87 -1.80
CA GLY A 172 2.41 5.74 -3.25
C GLY A 172 2.90 4.35 -3.65
N SER A 173 4.02 3.90 -3.08
CA SER A 173 4.54 2.54 -3.28
C SER A 173 3.52 1.47 -2.93
N ALA A 174 2.88 1.55 -1.76
CA ALA A 174 1.84 0.62 -1.36
C ALA A 174 0.65 0.59 -2.34
N SER A 175 0.27 1.76 -2.88
CA SER A 175 -0.77 1.88 -3.90
C SER A 175 -0.37 1.22 -5.21
N GLY A 176 0.87 1.42 -5.67
CA GLY A 176 1.43 0.76 -6.86
C GLY A 176 1.50 -0.76 -6.73
N MET A 177 2.00 -1.23 -5.57
CA MET A 177 2.04 -2.65 -5.21
C MET A 177 0.64 -3.28 -5.21
N ALA A 178 -0.31 -2.64 -4.53
CA ALA A 178 -1.69 -3.12 -4.46
C ALA A 178 -2.39 -3.11 -5.83
N ALA A 179 -2.14 -2.09 -6.67
CA ALA A 179 -2.72 -1.98 -8.00
C ALA A 179 -2.27 -3.11 -8.92
N ALA A 180 -0.96 -3.41 -8.95
CA ALA A 180 -0.43 -4.54 -9.71
C ALA A 180 -0.96 -5.88 -9.19
N ALA A 181 -0.95 -6.06 -7.87
CA ALA A 181 -1.42 -7.28 -7.22
C ALA A 181 -2.89 -7.58 -7.52
N ILE A 182 -3.79 -6.61 -7.34
CA ILE A 182 -5.22 -6.82 -7.60
C ILE A 182 -5.53 -6.93 -9.10
N CYS A 183 -4.80 -6.22 -9.96
CA CYS A 183 -4.91 -6.37 -11.41
C CYS A 183 -4.57 -7.80 -11.84
N GLY A 184 -3.43 -8.32 -11.38
CA GLY A 184 -3.02 -9.70 -11.63
C GLY A 184 -4.01 -10.71 -11.05
N ALA A 185 -4.45 -10.52 -9.80
CA ALA A 185 -5.44 -11.38 -9.15
C ALA A 185 -6.75 -11.50 -9.96
N ARG A 186 -7.16 -10.41 -10.62
CA ARG A 186 -8.33 -10.33 -11.50
C ARG A 186 -8.10 -10.80 -12.94
N GLY A 187 -6.94 -11.38 -13.23
CA GLY A 187 -6.62 -11.96 -14.53
C GLY A 187 -6.03 -10.98 -15.53
N GLY A 188 -5.59 -9.80 -15.09
CA GLY A 188 -4.86 -8.87 -15.94
C GLY A 188 -3.54 -9.46 -16.44
N SER A 189 -3.12 -9.05 -17.63
CA SER A 189 -1.83 -9.42 -18.20
C SER A 189 -0.67 -8.77 -17.43
N LYS A 190 0.56 -9.25 -17.66
CA LYS A 190 1.77 -8.71 -17.02
C LYS A 190 1.97 -7.23 -17.37
N GLU A 191 1.62 -6.84 -18.59
CA GLU A 191 1.64 -5.47 -19.09
C GLU A 191 0.59 -4.62 -18.38
N GLN A 192 -0.64 -5.14 -18.21
CA GLN A 192 -1.70 -4.46 -17.45
C GLN A 192 -1.32 -4.26 -15.99
N MET A 193 -0.64 -5.22 -15.36
CA MET A 193 -0.11 -5.07 -13.99
C MET A 193 0.90 -3.92 -13.91
N GLY A 194 1.80 -3.81 -14.90
CA GLY A 194 2.73 -2.69 -15.04
C GLY A 194 2.02 -1.35 -15.24
N HIS A 195 0.99 -1.30 -16.10
CA HIS A 195 0.19 -0.10 -16.31
C HIS A 195 -0.57 0.34 -15.04
N ALA A 196 -1.15 -0.61 -14.30
CA ALA A 196 -1.85 -0.35 -13.04
C ALA A 196 -0.89 0.26 -12.01
N CYS A 197 0.29 -0.34 -11.82
CA CYS A 197 1.33 0.21 -10.95
C CYS A 197 1.75 1.63 -11.38
N ALA A 198 2.08 1.81 -12.67
CA ALA A 198 2.52 3.10 -13.20
C ALA A 198 1.47 4.21 -13.01
N MET A 199 0.18 3.92 -13.25
CA MET A 199 -0.90 4.88 -13.02
C MET A 199 -1.06 5.21 -11.54
N ALA A 200 -1.05 4.19 -10.67
CA ALA A 200 -1.18 4.39 -9.23
C ALA A 200 -0.05 5.26 -8.66
N LEU A 201 1.19 5.00 -9.06
CA LEU A 201 2.36 5.78 -8.64
C LEU A 201 2.27 7.24 -9.11
N LYS A 202 1.93 7.49 -10.38
CA LYS A 202 1.80 8.86 -10.92
C LYS A 202 0.73 9.68 -10.20
N ASN A 203 -0.40 9.08 -9.85
CA ASN A 203 -1.49 9.77 -9.17
C ASN A 203 -1.11 10.26 -7.76
N LEU A 204 -0.09 9.66 -7.14
CA LEU A 204 0.40 9.99 -5.80
C LEU A 204 1.82 10.59 -5.82
N MET A 205 2.37 10.86 -7.00
CA MET A 205 3.69 11.46 -7.15
C MET A 205 3.71 12.88 -6.59
N GLY A 206 4.75 13.23 -5.84
CA GLY A 206 4.88 14.49 -5.12
C GLY A 206 4.16 14.53 -3.77
N LEU A 207 3.56 13.43 -3.31
CA LEU A 207 2.91 13.39 -2.00
C LEU A 207 3.93 13.56 -0.86
N VAL A 208 3.91 14.71 -0.20
CA VAL A 208 4.78 15.06 0.92
C VAL A 208 4.52 14.21 2.17
N CYS A 209 5.52 13.99 3.02
CA CYS A 209 5.31 13.39 4.35
C CYS A 209 5.53 14.47 5.41
N ASP A 210 4.49 14.91 6.11
CA ASP A 210 4.72 15.80 7.25
C ASP A 210 3.61 15.64 8.30
N PRO A 211 3.70 14.58 9.12
CA PRO A 211 2.66 14.22 10.05
C PRO A 211 2.56 15.20 11.21
N VAL A 212 1.33 15.43 11.69
CA VAL A 212 1.08 16.27 12.87
C VAL A 212 1.76 15.66 14.09
N ALA A 213 2.56 16.47 14.78
CA ALA A 213 3.34 16.08 15.96
C ALA A 213 4.27 14.87 15.71
N GLY A 214 4.71 14.63 14.47
CA GLY A 214 5.55 13.49 14.14
C GLY A 214 4.86 12.12 14.25
N LEU A 215 3.54 12.08 14.48
CA LEU A 215 2.80 10.85 14.74
C LEU A 215 2.31 10.20 13.45
N VAL A 216 2.40 8.87 13.36
CA VAL A 216 1.86 8.07 12.24
C VAL A 216 0.33 7.94 12.37
N GLU A 217 -0.36 9.07 12.43
CA GLU A 217 -1.78 9.20 12.68
C GLU A 217 -2.43 10.16 11.68
N VAL A 218 -2.03 11.44 11.74
CA VAL A 218 -2.58 12.51 10.90
C VAL A 218 -1.48 13.05 10.00
N PRO A 219 -1.59 12.94 8.66
CA PRO A 219 -2.72 12.42 7.88
C PRO A 219 -2.66 10.91 7.58
N CYS A 220 -1.69 10.17 8.12
CA CYS A 220 -1.33 8.80 7.70
C CYS A 220 -2.50 7.81 7.65
N VAL A 221 -3.39 7.81 8.65
CA VAL A 221 -4.56 6.90 8.66
C VAL A 221 -5.46 7.11 7.44
N LYS A 222 -5.71 8.37 7.06
CA LYS A 222 -6.60 8.70 5.93
C LYS A 222 -5.86 8.57 4.59
N ARG A 223 -4.53 8.68 4.58
CA ARG A 223 -3.75 8.42 3.36
C ARG A 223 -3.78 6.96 2.94
N ASN A 224 -3.90 6.02 3.87
CA ASN A 224 -4.13 4.60 3.52
C ASN A 224 -5.41 4.43 2.70
N VAL A 225 -6.47 5.20 3.00
CA VAL A 225 -7.70 5.22 2.19
C VAL A 225 -7.41 5.70 0.77
N GLY A 226 -6.71 6.83 0.63
CA GLY A 226 -6.34 7.38 -0.66
C GLY A 226 -5.52 6.39 -1.49
N GLY A 227 -4.53 5.73 -0.88
CA GLY A 227 -3.71 4.70 -1.52
C GLY A 227 -4.53 3.49 -1.98
N ALA A 228 -5.45 3.00 -1.15
CA ALA A 228 -6.27 1.82 -1.48
C ALA A 228 -7.27 2.11 -2.61
N VAL A 229 -7.99 3.23 -2.55
CA VAL A 229 -8.96 3.60 -3.60
C VAL A 229 -8.24 3.92 -4.92
N ASN A 230 -7.09 4.60 -4.86
CA ASN A 230 -6.26 4.86 -6.04
C ASN A 230 -5.76 3.55 -6.67
N ALA A 231 -5.38 2.56 -5.87
CA ALA A 231 -4.94 1.27 -6.37
C ALA A 231 -6.05 0.52 -7.13
N LEU A 232 -7.28 0.51 -6.59
CA LEU A 232 -8.44 -0.07 -7.25
C LEU A 232 -8.77 0.62 -8.57
N ALA A 233 -8.82 1.97 -8.55
CA ALA A 233 -9.08 2.75 -9.76
C ALA A 233 -8.02 2.51 -10.83
N ALA A 234 -6.74 2.46 -10.46
CA ALA A 234 -5.65 2.18 -11.39
C ALA A 234 -5.72 0.76 -11.97
N ALA A 235 -6.07 -0.23 -11.15
CA ALA A 235 -6.26 -1.60 -11.61
C ALA A 235 -7.46 -1.72 -12.57
N ASP A 236 -8.61 -1.10 -12.26
CA ASP A 236 -9.77 -1.06 -13.13
C ASP A 236 -9.45 -0.39 -14.47
N MET A 237 -8.74 0.75 -14.45
CA MET A 237 -8.30 1.42 -15.67
C MET A 237 -7.42 0.49 -16.53
N ALA A 238 -6.45 -0.20 -15.93
CA ALA A 238 -5.58 -1.12 -16.67
C ALA A 238 -6.36 -2.31 -17.24
N LEU A 239 -7.27 -2.90 -16.46
CA LEU A 239 -8.15 -4.00 -16.91
C LEU A 239 -9.09 -3.57 -18.04
N ALA A 240 -9.54 -2.31 -18.04
CA ALA A 240 -10.32 -1.71 -19.11
C ALA A 240 -9.51 -1.41 -20.39
N GLY A 241 -8.19 -1.67 -20.38
CA GLY A 241 -7.30 -1.43 -21.52
C GLY A 241 -6.74 0.00 -21.58
N ILE A 242 -6.89 0.81 -20.52
CA ILE A 242 -6.23 2.11 -20.44
C ILE A 242 -4.75 1.88 -20.09
N ILE A 243 -3.89 2.32 -21.01
CA ILE A 243 -2.45 2.12 -20.88
C ILE A 243 -1.77 3.33 -20.23
N SER A 244 -0.71 3.06 -19.47
CA SER A 244 0.25 4.10 -19.09
C SER A 244 1.17 4.39 -20.27
N GLN A 245 1.20 5.65 -20.72
CA GLN A 245 2.10 6.09 -21.80
C GLN A 245 3.59 6.08 -21.40
N ILE A 246 3.87 6.10 -20.09
CA ILE A 246 5.23 6.00 -19.56
C ILE A 246 5.41 4.60 -18.95
N PRO A 247 6.47 3.85 -19.31
CA PRO A 247 6.77 2.56 -18.72
C PRO A 247 6.91 2.63 -17.19
N VAL A 248 6.54 1.53 -16.50
CA VAL A 248 6.49 1.49 -15.04
C VAL A 248 7.84 1.80 -14.39
N ASP A 249 8.94 1.26 -14.91
CA ASP A 249 10.28 1.48 -14.36
C ASP A 249 10.70 2.96 -14.45
N GLN A 250 10.36 3.64 -15.55
CA GLN A 250 10.60 5.08 -15.70
C GLN A 250 9.73 5.92 -14.76
N VAL A 251 8.51 5.46 -14.45
CA VAL A 251 7.65 6.11 -13.44
C VAL A 251 8.25 5.96 -12.04
N ILE A 252 8.84 4.79 -11.72
CA ILE A 252 9.53 4.55 -10.45
C ILE A 252 10.75 5.48 -10.34
N ASP A 253 11.54 5.61 -11.40
CA ASP A 253 12.69 6.52 -11.43
C ASP A 253 12.26 7.98 -11.23
N ALA A 254 11.20 8.41 -11.94
CA ALA A 254 10.65 9.76 -11.79
C ALA A 254 10.14 10.01 -10.37
N MET A 255 9.51 9.02 -9.72
CA MET A 255 9.12 9.11 -8.31
C MET A 255 10.35 9.31 -7.41
N GLY A 256 11.42 8.55 -7.65
CA GLY A 256 12.69 8.69 -6.95
C GLY A 256 13.30 10.09 -7.12
N GLU A 257 13.34 10.61 -8.35
CA GLU A 257 13.83 11.95 -8.66
C GLU A 257 13.02 13.05 -7.94
N VAL A 258 11.69 12.94 -7.94
CA VAL A 258 10.80 13.85 -7.21
C VAL A 258 11.09 13.80 -5.71
N GLY A 259 11.35 12.61 -5.16
CA GLY A 259 11.71 12.43 -3.75
C GLY A 259 13.01 13.15 -3.38
N ILE A 260 14.05 13.00 -4.21
CA ILE A 260 15.36 13.65 -4.02
C ILE A 260 15.22 15.18 -4.06
N LYS A 261 14.37 15.70 -4.96
CA LYS A 261 14.10 17.13 -5.13
C LYS A 261 13.16 17.71 -4.07
N MET A 262 12.51 16.87 -3.27
CA MET A 262 11.58 17.32 -2.23
C MET A 262 12.34 18.10 -1.14
N ASP A 263 11.79 19.24 -0.74
CA ASP A 263 12.37 20.03 0.35
C ASP A 263 12.43 19.20 1.65
N VAL A 264 13.49 19.37 2.44
CA VAL A 264 13.68 18.62 3.70
C VAL A 264 12.54 18.87 4.69
N SER A 265 11.95 20.07 4.69
CA SER A 265 10.79 20.41 5.53
C SER A 265 9.51 19.63 5.18
N LEU A 266 9.50 18.92 4.05
CA LEU A 266 8.36 18.14 3.54
C LEU A 266 8.63 16.62 3.55
N ARG A 267 9.71 16.19 4.21
CA ARG A 267 10.20 14.81 4.30
C ARG A 267 10.26 14.31 5.74
N GLU A 268 9.09 14.16 6.35
CA GLU A 268 8.85 13.52 7.66
C GLU A 268 9.56 14.24 8.82
N THR A 269 9.82 15.53 8.68
CA THR A 269 10.53 16.34 9.70
C THR A 269 9.58 17.05 10.68
N SER A 270 8.28 17.09 10.37
CA SER A 270 7.26 17.91 11.05
C SER A 270 7.54 19.42 11.01
N LEU A 271 8.29 19.86 10.00
CA LEU A 271 8.72 21.26 9.83
C LEU A 271 7.96 22.01 8.74
N GLY A 272 6.97 21.37 8.11
CA GLY A 272 6.20 21.96 7.01
C GLY A 272 4.75 21.49 6.97
N GLY A 273 4.19 21.45 5.76
CA GLY A 273 2.89 20.85 5.47
C GLY A 273 1.77 21.14 6.47
N VAL A 274 1.05 20.08 6.86
CA VAL A 274 -0.04 20.18 7.84
C VAL A 274 0.47 20.20 9.29
N ALA A 275 1.70 19.75 9.54
CA ALA A 275 2.27 19.72 10.89
C ALA A 275 2.44 21.13 11.46
N VAL A 276 2.90 22.09 10.64
CA VAL A 276 3.08 23.50 11.06
C VAL A 276 1.84 24.37 10.88
N SER A 277 0.69 23.78 10.50
CA SER A 277 -0.57 24.52 10.49
C SER A 277 -0.95 24.97 11.91
N PRO A 278 -1.75 26.05 12.08
CA PRO A 278 -2.10 26.55 13.42
C PRO A 278 -2.67 25.46 14.34
N ARG A 279 -3.50 24.57 13.79
CA ARG A 279 -4.07 23.43 14.54
C ARG A 279 -3.05 22.31 14.78
N GLY A 280 -2.13 22.08 13.85
CA GLY A 280 -1.06 21.09 14.00
C GLY A 280 -0.10 21.45 15.14
N VAL A 281 0.32 22.72 15.19
CA VAL A 281 1.16 23.25 16.28
C VAL A 281 0.46 23.14 17.63
N GLU A 282 -0.82 23.56 17.72
CA GLU A 282 -1.60 23.45 18.97
C GLU A 282 -1.72 21.99 19.46
N ILE A 283 -1.81 21.03 18.54
CA ILE A 283 -1.84 19.60 18.88
C ILE A 283 -0.48 19.14 19.42
N ALA A 284 0.63 19.50 18.76
CA ALA A 284 1.97 19.15 19.19
C ALA A 284 2.26 19.70 20.61
N GLU A 285 1.95 20.97 20.86
CA GLU A 285 2.12 21.60 22.17
C GLU A 285 1.32 20.88 23.27
N LYS A 286 0.07 20.49 22.99
CA LYS A 286 -0.76 19.73 23.95
C LYS A 286 -0.21 18.34 24.27
N LEU A 287 0.54 17.75 23.34
CA LEU A 287 1.17 16.45 23.51
C LEU A 287 2.58 16.55 24.12
N GLY A 288 3.10 17.77 24.30
CA GLY A 288 4.45 18.02 24.83
C GLY A 288 5.56 17.65 23.85
N MET A 289 5.32 17.85 22.55
CA MET A 289 6.24 17.56 21.44
C MET A 289 6.81 18.85 20.84
#